data_AF-A0A7Z9ZIF3-F1
#
_entry.id   AF-A0A7Z9ZIF3-F1
#
_cell.length_a   1.000
_cell.length_b   1.000
_cell.length_c   1.000
_cell.angle_alpha   90.00
_cell.angle_beta   90.00
_cell.angle_gamma   90.00
#
_symmetry.space_group_name_H-M   'P 1'
#
loop_
_entity.id
_entity.type
_entity.pdbx_description
1 polymer ?
#
loop_
_entity_poly.entity_id
_entity_poly.type
_entity_poly.pdbx_seq_one_letter_code
_entity_poly.pdbx_strand_id
1 'polypeptide(L)' 'MGIARRKQEHALALYAAGKVSRSKAAEIAGISLWEMMDLIDQRRIPSDYTIADAMAEVKRLLATSGTGKLGSGAA' A
#
# COMPACT_ATOMS: atom_id res chain seq x y z
N MET A 1 21.86 12.17 10.36
CA MET A 1 21.11 12.63 9.17
C MET A 1 21.26 11.72 7.93
N GLY A 2 22.30 10.88 7.77
CA GLY A 2 22.46 10.06 6.54
C GLY A 2 21.66 8.75 6.47
N ILE A 3 21.40 8.09 7.61
CA ILE A 3 20.81 6.73 7.63
C ILE A 3 19.32 6.74 7.28
N ALA A 4 18.56 7.68 7.85
CA ALA A 4 17.12 7.79 7.58
C ALA A 4 16.82 8.02 6.09
N ARG A 5 17.57 8.94 5.46
CA ARG A 5 17.47 9.21 4.02
C ARG A 5 17.78 7.96 3.18
N ARG A 6 18.86 7.23 3.52
CA ARG A 6 19.20 5.97 2.83
C ARG A 6 18.10 4.91 2.95
N LYS A 7 17.44 4.81 4.11
CA LYS A 7 16.30 3.90 4.30
C LYS A 7 15.12 4.27 3.41
N GLN A 8 14.79 5.56 3.32
CA GLN A 8 13.73 6.05 2.43
C GLN A 8 14.04 5.79 0.95
N GLU A 9 15.26 6.09 0.50
CA GLU A 9 15.70 5.85 -0.88
C GLU A 9 15.65 4.34 -1.21
N HIS A 10 16.07 3.48 -0.29
CA HIS A 10 16.00 2.03 -0.45
C HIS A 10 14.54 1.52 -0.52
N ALA A 11 13.68 2.00 0.38
CA ALA A 11 12.27 1.63 0.41
C ALA A 11 11.54 2.03 -0.88
N LEU A 12 11.80 3.23 -1.39
CA LEU A 12 11.24 3.71 -2.66
C LEU A 12 11.70 2.86 -3.84
N ALA A 13 12.99 2.48 -3.89
CA ALA A 13 13.51 1.62 -4.95
C ALA A 13 12.86 0.22 -4.95
N LEU A 14 12.62 -0.34 -3.76
CA LEU A 14 11.91 -1.62 -3.64
C LEU A 14 10.44 -1.51 -4.07
N TYR A 15 9.78 -0.41 -3.70
CA TYR A 15 8.39 -0.15 -4.08
C TYR A 15 8.25 0.04 -5.60
N ALA A 16 9.09 0.89 -6.21
CA ALA A 16 9.08 1.14 -7.65
C ALA A 16 9.41 -0.10 -8.48
N ALA A 17 10.15 -1.06 -7.91
CA ALA A 17 10.42 -2.35 -8.54
C ALA A 17 9.32 -3.41 -8.30
N GLY A 18 8.20 -3.04 -7.65
CA GLY A 18 7.10 -3.96 -7.33
C GLY A 18 7.42 -5.04 -6.29
N LYS A 19 8.56 -4.93 -5.59
CA LYS A 19 9.05 -5.98 -4.66
C LYS A 19 8.37 -5.95 -3.29
N VAL A 20 7.78 -4.81 -2.94
CA VAL A 20 7.11 -4.59 -1.65
C VAL A 20 5.84 -3.77 -1.86
N SER A 21 4.87 -3.93 -0.96
CA SER A 21 3.69 -3.06 -0.91
C SER A 21 4.05 -1.68 -0.35
N ARG A 22 3.19 -0.68 -0.58
CA ARG A 22 3.32 0.68 0.01
C ARG A 22 3.49 0.62 1.54
N SER A 23 2.67 -0.17 2.22
CA SER A 23 2.72 -0.34 3.68
C SER A 23 4.05 -0.94 4.13
N LYS A 24 4.57 -1.95 3.41
CA LYS A 24 5.86 -2.55 3.76
C LYS A 24 7.03 -1.59 3.49
N ALA A 25 6.93 -0.77 2.46
CA ALA A 25 7.92 0.24 2.15
C ALA A 25 7.96 1.35 3.23
N ALA A 26 6.81 1.77 3.76
CA ALA A 26 6.71 2.70 4.90
C ALA A 26 7.41 2.15 6.16
N GLU A 27 7.19 0.87 6.47
CA GLU A 27 7.85 0.16 7.58
C GLU A 27 9.38 0.17 7.44
N ILE A 28 9.91 -0.14 6.25
CA ILE A 28 11.35 -0.13 5.94
C ILE A 28 11.95 1.28 6.10
N ALA A 29 11.22 2.28 5.64
CA ALA A 29 11.61 3.69 5.74
C ALA A 29 11.50 4.24 7.18
N GLY A 30 10.76 3.57 8.06
CA GLY A 30 10.53 4.01 9.44
C GLY A 30 9.64 5.26 9.52
N ILE A 31 8.68 5.38 8.60
CA ILE A 31 7.74 6.50 8.50
C ILE A 31 6.31 5.97 8.46
N SER A 32 5.32 6.85 8.63
CA SER A 32 3.92 6.50 8.47
C SER A 32 3.55 6.18 7.01
N LEU A 33 2.42 5.49 6.83
CA LEU A 33 1.90 5.20 5.49
C LEU A 33 1.59 6.49 4.70
N TRP A 34 1.07 7.52 5.37
CA TRP A 34 0.77 8.83 4.75
C TRP A 34 2.05 9.52 4.26
N GLU A 35 3.09 9.58 5.08
CA GLU A 35 4.39 10.14 4.67
C GLU A 35 5.00 9.36 3.50
N MET A 36 4.78 8.05 3.44
CA MET A 36 5.23 7.24 2.31
C MET A 36 4.45 7.55 1.02
N MET A 37 3.14 7.81 1.11
CA MET A 37 2.34 8.23 -0.04
C MET A 37 2.80 9.59 -0.57
N ASP A 38 3.04 10.56 0.32
CA ASP A 38 3.58 11.86 -0.07
C ASP A 38 4.93 11.73 -0.78
N LEU A 39 5.83 10.85 -0.30
CA LEU A 39 7.12 10.59 -0.94
C LEU A 39 6.99 9.96 -2.33
N ILE A 40 6.05 9.04 -2.50
CA ILE A 40 5.76 8.39 -3.80
C ILE A 40 5.25 9.42 -4.82
N ASP A 41 4.32 10.28 -4.39
CA ASP A 41 3.72 11.32 -5.23
C ASP A 41 4.75 12.38 -5.63
N GLN A 42 5.57 12.86 -4.70
CA GLN A 42 6.65 13.81 -4.96
C GLN A 42 7.68 13.26 -5.96
N ARG A 43 7.94 11.96 -5.92
CA ARG A 43 8.88 11.26 -6.81
C ARG A 43 8.26 10.87 -8.15
N ARG A 44 6.95 11.09 -8.34
CA ARG A 44 6.19 10.66 -9.53
C ARG A 44 6.41 9.18 -9.87
N ILE A 45 6.55 8.33 -8.85
CA ILE A 45 6.68 6.89 -9.09
C ILE A 45 5.32 6.41 -9.63
N PRO A 46 5.25 5.89 -10.86
CA PRO A 46 4.00 5.40 -11.40
C PRO A 46 3.45 4.30 -10.50
N SER A 47 2.21 4.44 -10.07
CA SER A 47 1.52 3.31 -9.48
C SER A 47 1.10 2.42 -10.65
N ASP A 48 1.62 1.19 -10.69
CA ASP A 48 1.09 0.16 -11.60
C ASP A 48 -0.38 -0.17 -11.30
N TYR A 49 -0.93 0.38 -10.21
CA TYR A 49 -2.33 0.30 -9.84
C TYR A 49 -3.16 1.29 -10.67
N THR A 50 -3.85 0.75 -11.66
CA THR A 50 -4.72 1.54 -12.53
C THR A 50 -6.08 1.79 -11.89
N ILE A 51 -6.83 2.75 -12.44
CA ILE A 51 -8.25 2.94 -12.09
C ILE A 51 -9.07 1.67 -12.35
N ALA A 52 -8.70 0.88 -13.36
CA ALA A 52 -9.37 -0.39 -13.65
C ALA A 52 -9.16 -1.40 -12.51
N ASP A 53 -7.96 -1.45 -11.93
CA ASP A 53 -7.66 -2.30 -10.77
C ASP A 53 -8.43 -1.86 -9.53
N ALA A 54 -8.57 -0.54 -9.34
CA ALA A 54 -9.40 0.05 -8.29
C ALA A 54 -10.88 -0.35 -8.43
N MET A 55 -11.44 -0.22 -9.64
CA MET A 55 -12.82 -0.60 -9.92
C MET A 55 -13.06 -2.11 -9.76
N ALA A 56 -12.10 -2.94 -10.19
CA ALA A 56 -12.17 -4.39 -10.02
C ALA A 56 -12.20 -4.79 -8.54
N GLU A 57 -11.42 -4.12 -7.69
CA GLU A 57 -11.41 -4.37 -6.25
C GLU A 57 -12.73 -3.95 -5.59
N VAL A 58 -13.25 -2.76 -5.89
CA VAL A 58 -14.56 -2.32 -5.40
C VAL A 58 -15.66 -3.31 -5.81
N LYS A 59 -15.64 -3.79 -7.06
CA LYS A 59 -16.60 -4.79 -7.55
C LYS A 59 -16.47 -6.11 -6.78
N ARG A 60 -15.26 -6.58 -6.49
CA ARG A 60 -15.02 -7.78 -5.67
C ARG A 60 -15.60 -7.62 -4.27
N LEU A 61 -15.32 -6.50 -3.61
CA LEU A 61 -15.79 -6.22 -2.25
C LEU A 61 -17.33 -6.17 -2.19
N LEU A 62 -17.98 -5.52 -3.16
CA LEU A 62 -19.44 -5.48 -3.24
C LEU A 62 -20.05 -6.87 -3.50
N ALA A 63 -19.38 -7.70 -4.29
CA ALA A 63 -19.83 -9.07 -4.57
C ALA A 63 -19.70 -9.99 -3.34
N THR A 64 -18.65 -9.85 -2.52
CA THR A 64 -18.46 -10.63 -1.29
C THR A 64 -19.26 -10.11 -0.11
N SER A 65 -19.69 -8.85 -0.13
CA SER A 65 -20.59 -8.27 0.88
C SER A 65 -21.99 -8.92 0.88
N GLY A 66 -22.33 -9.72 -0.14
CA GLY A 66 -23.60 -10.46 -0.23
C GLY A 66 -23.60 -11.86 0.39
N THR A 67 -22.46 -12.37 0.87
CA THR A 67 -22.38 -13.70 1.52
C THR A 67 -21.92 -13.58 2.97
N GLY A 68 -22.92 -13.50 3.87
CA GLY A 68 -22.71 -13.49 5.30
C GLY A 68 -21.97 -14.72 5.82
N LYS A 69 -20.89 -14.48 6.56
CA LYS A 69 -20.51 -15.24 7.75
C LYS A 69 -19.93 -14.28 8.79
N LEU A 70 -20.82 -13.60 9.51
CA LEU A 70 -20.58 -13.26 10.91
C LEU A 70 -21.36 -14.28 11.74
N GLY A 71 -20.80 -15.48 11.80
CA GLY A 71 -21.29 -16.56 12.64
C GLY A 71 -20.47 -16.62 13.92
N SER A 72 -21.18 -16.44 15.04
CA SER A 72 -21.00 -17.15 16.31
C SER A 72 -19.78 -16.82 17.17
N GLY A 73 -20.06 -16.14 18.27
CA GLY A 73 -19.18 -16.03 19.42
C GLY A 73 -19.86 -15.37 20.62
N ALA A 74 -21.13 -15.70 20.88
CA ALA A 74 -21.77 -15.45 22.16
C ALA A 74 -22.11 -16.81 22.76
N ALA A 75 -21.29 -17.22 23.72
CA ALA A 75 -21.57 -18.25 24.72
C ALA A 75 -21.12 -17.69 26.06
#